data_AF-A0A935LV67-F1
#
_entry.id   AF-A0A935LV67-F1
#
_cell.length_a   1.000
_cell.length_b   1.000
_cell.length_c   1.000
_cell.angle_alpha   90.00
_cell.angle_beta   90.00
_cell.angle_gamma   90.00
#
_symmetry.space_group_name_H-M   'P 1'
#
loop_
_entity.id
_entity.type
_entity.pdbx_description
1 polymer ?
#
loop_
_entity_poly.entity_id
_entity_poly.type
_entity_poly.pdbx_seq_one_letter_code
_entity_poly.pdbx_strand_id
1 'polypeptide(L)'
;MNIAIVGATGLVGRTMIRVLEERETPLSSLTLLASGRSAGTVIPFRGQDLVVKELKPESFNGLDVALFSAGGALSKEYAPIAAAAGCTVIDNSSAWRMDPDVPLVVPEVNASDAFLHKGIIANPNCSTIQMVVALKPISDAFGLKRVVVSTYQTPSGAGQKGLDQLNAELAGNEPTVRITGHTLAGNTVFHTIGGVGESSEEETKMIRETRRIMHLPDLPLAVTCVRVPVLGGHGESVAVETLRPCTDVDVRALLSSTPGIVVMDNPVHAVYPTPKVSNDTDPVYVGRIRKDESVENGVLMWIVADNLRKGAATNAVQILETLAERQ
;
A
#
# COMPACT_ATOMS: atom_id res chain seq x y z
N MET A 1 -2.09 -2.76 -24.41
CA MET A 1 -2.58 -3.58 -23.29
C MET A 1 -4.05 -3.31 -23.03
N ASN A 2 -4.88 -4.35 -22.99
CA ASN A 2 -6.26 -4.35 -22.54
C ASN A 2 -6.29 -4.62 -21.03
N ILE A 3 -6.73 -3.64 -20.25
CA ILE A 3 -6.66 -3.69 -18.78
C ILE A 3 -8.07 -3.74 -18.20
N ALA A 4 -8.25 -4.44 -17.07
CA ALA A 4 -9.43 -4.27 -16.24
C ALA A 4 -9.11 -3.82 -14.82
N ILE A 5 -10.09 -3.17 -14.18
CA ILE A 5 -10.09 -2.90 -12.73
C ILE A 5 -11.29 -3.61 -12.12
N VAL A 6 -11.03 -4.57 -11.23
CA VAL A 6 -12.05 -5.28 -10.45
C VAL A 6 -12.23 -4.60 -9.10
N GLY A 7 -13.45 -4.18 -8.80
CA GLY A 7 -13.75 -3.30 -7.66
C GLY A 7 -13.67 -1.81 -8.00
N ALA A 8 -13.94 -1.45 -9.27
CA ALA A 8 -13.79 -0.09 -9.81
C ALA A 8 -14.59 0.99 -9.06
N THR A 9 -15.65 0.62 -8.34
CA THR A 9 -16.48 1.55 -7.56
C THR A 9 -15.99 1.79 -6.12
N GLY A 10 -15.05 1.00 -5.61
CA GLY A 10 -14.46 1.19 -4.29
C GLY A 10 -13.38 2.29 -4.27
N LEU A 11 -12.97 2.74 -3.06
CA LEU A 11 -11.97 3.80 -2.91
C LEU A 11 -10.67 3.53 -3.67
N VAL A 12 -10.08 2.35 -3.48
CA VAL A 12 -8.83 1.99 -4.16
C VAL A 12 -9.04 1.82 -5.66
N GLY A 13 -10.16 1.21 -6.10
CA GLY A 13 -10.47 1.07 -7.53
C GLY A 13 -10.61 2.43 -8.24
N ARG A 14 -11.32 3.38 -7.62
CA ARG A 14 -11.40 4.78 -8.10
C ARG A 14 -10.03 5.43 -8.14
N THR A 15 -9.19 5.16 -7.13
CA THR A 15 -7.82 5.68 -7.08
C THR A 15 -6.97 5.08 -8.21
N MET A 16 -7.08 3.78 -8.51
CA MET A 16 -6.39 3.14 -9.64
C MET A 16 -6.76 3.79 -10.98
N ILE A 17 -8.05 4.09 -11.20
CA ILE A 17 -8.52 4.78 -12.42
C ILE A 17 -7.84 6.15 -12.56
N ARG A 18 -7.84 6.93 -11.47
CA ARG A 18 -7.21 8.25 -11.43
C ARG A 18 -5.70 8.18 -11.64
N VAL A 19 -5.02 7.23 -11.01
CA VAL A 19 -3.57 7.02 -11.15
C VAL A 19 -3.21 6.63 -12.59
N LEU A 20 -3.96 5.73 -13.24
CA LEU A 20 -3.74 5.39 -14.66
C LEU A 20 -3.92 6.58 -15.60
N GLU A 21 -4.80 7.51 -15.24
CA GLU A 21 -5.01 8.75 -15.99
C GLU A 21 -3.85 9.72 -15.78
N GLU A 22 -3.51 10.03 -14.53
CA GLU A 22 -2.46 11.00 -14.16
C GLU A 22 -1.05 10.57 -14.59
N ARG A 23 -0.77 9.26 -14.58
CA ARG A 23 0.51 8.69 -15.03
C ARG A 23 0.58 8.48 -16.53
N GLU A 24 -0.50 8.78 -17.25
CA GLU A 24 -0.62 8.57 -18.69
C GLU A 24 -0.26 7.13 -19.12
N THR A 25 -0.49 6.14 -18.25
CA THR A 25 -0.09 4.74 -18.47
C THR A 25 -0.60 4.24 -19.84
N PRO A 26 0.28 3.75 -20.74
CA PRO A 26 -0.11 3.32 -22.07
C PRO A 26 -1.06 2.11 -22.03
N LEU A 27 -2.27 2.26 -22.57
CA LEU A 27 -3.26 1.19 -22.64
C LEU A 27 -4.14 1.33 -23.88
N SER A 28 -4.62 0.20 -24.39
CA SER A 28 -5.48 0.10 -25.56
C SER A 28 -6.95 0.21 -25.18
N SER A 29 -7.34 -0.38 -24.06
CA SER A 29 -8.69 -0.31 -23.50
C SER A 29 -8.68 -0.51 -22.00
N LEU A 30 -9.67 0.08 -21.31
CA LEU A 30 -9.88 -0.06 -19.87
C LEU A 30 -11.30 -0.57 -19.61
N THR A 31 -11.43 -1.73 -18.97
CA THR A 31 -12.70 -2.33 -18.57
C THR A 31 -12.91 -2.17 -17.06
N LEU A 32 -14.03 -1.58 -16.66
CA LEU A 32 -14.36 -1.37 -15.25
C LEU A 32 -15.32 -2.47 -14.78
N LEU A 33 -14.95 -3.23 -13.75
CA LEU A 33 -15.69 -4.36 -13.22
C LEU A 33 -16.03 -4.13 -11.74
N ALA A 34 -17.26 -4.46 -11.35
CA ALA A 34 -17.72 -4.41 -9.96
C ALA A 34 -18.84 -5.44 -9.70
N SER A 35 -19.50 -5.38 -8.55
CA SER A 35 -20.68 -6.19 -8.26
C SER A 35 -21.86 -5.81 -9.16
N GLY A 36 -22.84 -6.71 -9.31
CA GLY A 36 -24.07 -6.44 -10.06
C GLY A 36 -24.83 -5.20 -9.59
N ARG A 37 -24.78 -4.87 -8.29
CA ARG A 37 -25.36 -3.62 -7.74
C ARG A 37 -24.71 -2.35 -8.31
N SER A 38 -23.43 -2.42 -8.66
CA SER A 38 -22.66 -1.29 -9.18
C SER A 38 -22.64 -1.23 -10.72
N ALA A 39 -23.12 -2.27 -11.41
CA ALA A 39 -23.19 -2.28 -12.87
C ALA A 39 -24.07 -1.13 -13.38
N GLY A 40 -23.64 -0.50 -14.47
CA GLY A 40 -24.28 0.71 -15.01
C GLY A 40 -23.78 2.04 -14.42
N THR A 41 -22.97 2.00 -13.36
CA THR A 41 -22.28 3.22 -12.87
C THR A 41 -21.37 3.75 -13.98
N VAL A 42 -21.42 5.07 -14.22
CA VAL A 42 -20.53 5.74 -15.19
C VAL A 42 -19.34 6.34 -14.45
N ILE A 43 -18.14 6.14 -14.98
CA ILE A 43 -16.89 6.69 -14.46
C ILE A 43 -16.13 7.35 -15.60
N PRO A 44 -15.80 8.66 -15.49
CA PRO A 44 -14.99 9.32 -16.51
C PRO A 44 -13.55 8.78 -16.48
N PHE A 45 -12.96 8.63 -17.66
CA PHE A 45 -11.55 8.29 -17.87
C PHE A 45 -11.08 8.84 -19.22
N ARG A 46 -10.08 9.71 -19.21
CA ARG A 46 -9.48 10.35 -20.40
C ARG A 46 -10.51 11.01 -21.31
N GLY A 47 -11.44 11.74 -20.70
CA GLY A 47 -12.53 12.43 -21.43
C GLY A 47 -13.60 11.51 -22.01
N GLN A 48 -13.59 10.22 -21.67
CA GLN A 48 -14.61 9.24 -22.05
C GLN A 48 -15.38 8.75 -20.84
N ASP A 49 -16.66 8.47 -21.02
CA ASP A 49 -17.51 7.87 -19.99
C ASP A 49 -17.45 6.34 -20.09
N LEU A 50 -16.85 5.69 -19.09
CA LEU A 50 -16.77 4.24 -19.00
C LEU A 50 -17.90 3.69 -18.11
N VAL A 51 -18.66 2.74 -18.66
CA VAL A 51 -19.73 2.05 -17.92
C VAL A 51 -19.15 0.86 -17.16
N VAL A 52 -19.36 0.84 -15.85
CA VAL A 52 -19.01 -0.30 -14.99
C VAL A 52 -19.87 -1.50 -15.35
N LYS A 53 -19.21 -2.63 -15.62
CA LYS A 53 -19.85 -3.91 -15.90
C LYS A 53 -19.84 -4.80 -14.65
N GLU A 54 -20.78 -5.74 -14.60
CA GLU A 54 -20.77 -6.79 -13.59
C GLU A 54 -19.58 -7.74 -13.80
N LEU A 55 -18.89 -8.08 -12.72
CA LEU A 55 -17.84 -9.08 -12.70
C LEU A 55 -18.43 -10.48 -12.91
N LYS A 56 -17.93 -11.20 -13.92
CA LYS A 56 -18.30 -12.58 -14.26
C LYS A 56 -17.06 -13.38 -14.63
N PRO A 57 -17.10 -14.72 -14.59
CA PRO A 57 -15.96 -15.54 -15.02
C PRO A 57 -15.44 -15.19 -16.43
N GLU A 58 -16.35 -14.85 -17.35
CA GLU A 58 -16.04 -14.52 -18.74
C GLU A 58 -15.51 -13.09 -18.93
N SER A 59 -15.49 -12.27 -17.87
CA SER A 59 -15.05 -10.88 -17.93
C SER A 59 -13.58 -10.71 -18.32
N PHE A 60 -12.77 -11.77 -18.23
CA PHE A 60 -11.32 -11.72 -18.44
C PHE A 60 -10.88 -12.10 -19.86
N ASN A 61 -11.81 -12.51 -20.72
CA ASN A 61 -11.49 -12.91 -22.09
C ASN A 61 -10.88 -11.75 -22.89
N GLY A 62 -9.65 -11.93 -23.39
CA GLY A 62 -8.94 -10.94 -24.19
C GLY A 62 -8.32 -9.78 -23.39
N LEU A 63 -8.27 -9.89 -22.06
CA LEU A 63 -7.55 -8.95 -21.19
C LEU A 63 -6.11 -9.40 -20.98
N ASP A 64 -5.18 -8.45 -20.99
CA ASP A 64 -3.77 -8.70 -20.72
C ASP A 64 -3.49 -8.65 -19.22
N VAL A 65 -4.06 -7.65 -18.52
CA VAL A 65 -3.84 -7.43 -17.08
C VAL A 65 -5.13 -7.01 -16.37
N ALA A 66 -5.34 -7.49 -15.15
CA ALA A 66 -6.44 -7.07 -14.29
C ALA A 66 -5.95 -6.63 -12.90
N LEU A 67 -6.29 -5.41 -12.51
CA LEU A 67 -6.01 -4.85 -11.18
C LEU A 67 -7.16 -5.17 -10.25
N PHE A 68 -6.92 -5.97 -9.21
CA PHE A 68 -7.95 -6.44 -8.30
C PHE A 68 -7.96 -5.63 -7.00
N SER A 69 -9.11 -5.06 -6.66
CA SER A 69 -9.36 -4.38 -5.39
C SER A 69 -10.80 -4.58 -4.90
N ALA A 70 -11.26 -5.84 -4.90
CA ALA A 70 -12.61 -6.22 -4.47
C ALA A 70 -12.66 -7.09 -3.19
N GLY A 71 -11.52 -7.25 -2.51
CA GLY A 71 -11.40 -8.04 -1.27
C GLY A 71 -10.98 -9.49 -1.50
N GLY A 72 -10.49 -10.14 -0.44
CA GLY A 72 -9.80 -11.43 -0.54
C GLY A 72 -10.68 -12.61 -0.95
N ALA A 73 -11.97 -12.61 -0.58
CA ALA A 73 -12.90 -13.68 -0.98
C ALA A 73 -13.11 -13.70 -2.50
N LEU A 74 -13.43 -12.54 -3.10
CA LEU A 74 -13.56 -12.40 -4.55
C LEU A 74 -12.24 -12.64 -5.28
N SER A 75 -11.11 -12.23 -4.69
CA SER A 75 -9.81 -12.52 -5.29
C SER A 75 -9.54 -14.03 -5.38
N LYS A 76 -9.83 -14.79 -4.31
CA LYS A 76 -9.68 -16.26 -4.32
C LYS A 76 -10.56 -16.95 -5.37
N GLU A 77 -11.73 -16.38 -5.66
CA GLU A 77 -12.64 -16.90 -6.67
C GLU A 77 -12.20 -16.54 -8.09
N TYR A 78 -11.98 -15.25 -8.36
CA TYR A 78 -11.83 -14.73 -9.73
C TYR A 78 -10.38 -14.61 -10.21
N ALA A 79 -9.38 -14.46 -9.32
CA ALA A 79 -7.99 -14.33 -9.77
C ALA A 79 -7.47 -15.58 -10.48
N PRO A 80 -7.75 -16.83 -10.01
CA PRO A 80 -7.38 -18.03 -10.75
C PRO A 80 -8.10 -18.17 -12.10
N ILE A 81 -9.36 -17.71 -12.18
CA ILE A 81 -10.13 -17.72 -13.43
C ILE A 81 -9.50 -16.76 -14.44
N ALA A 82 -9.15 -15.54 -14.02
CA ALA A 82 -8.46 -14.57 -14.87
C ALA A 82 -7.10 -15.10 -15.35
N ALA A 83 -6.30 -15.66 -14.45
CA ALA A 83 -5.01 -16.27 -14.78
C ALA A 83 -5.16 -17.42 -15.80
N ALA A 84 -6.16 -18.28 -15.64
CA ALA A 84 -6.46 -19.37 -16.58
C ALA A 84 -6.90 -18.87 -17.97
N ALA A 85 -7.49 -17.67 -18.05
CA ALA A 85 -7.85 -17.00 -19.30
C ALA A 85 -6.66 -16.28 -19.97
N GLY A 86 -5.45 -16.36 -19.40
CA GLY A 86 -4.25 -15.69 -19.89
C GLY A 86 -4.09 -14.24 -19.41
N CYS A 87 -4.96 -13.77 -18.52
CA CYS A 87 -4.89 -12.43 -17.94
C CYS A 87 -4.02 -12.42 -16.68
N THR A 88 -3.01 -11.54 -16.63
CA THR A 88 -2.19 -11.38 -15.42
C THR A 88 -2.93 -10.57 -14.37
N VAL A 89 -3.04 -11.09 -13.15
CA VAL A 89 -3.72 -10.43 -12.04
C VAL A 89 -2.71 -9.71 -11.15
N ILE A 90 -2.97 -8.45 -10.82
CA ILE A 90 -2.27 -7.71 -9.76
C ILE A 90 -3.27 -7.51 -8.62
N ASP A 91 -3.13 -8.29 -7.54
CA ASP A 91 -4.10 -8.37 -6.46
C ASP A 91 -3.74 -7.50 -5.25
N ASN A 92 -4.62 -6.55 -4.90
CA ASN A 92 -4.46 -5.68 -3.74
C ASN A 92 -4.83 -6.35 -2.41
N SER A 93 -5.51 -7.49 -2.44
CA SER A 93 -5.95 -8.16 -1.22
C SER A 93 -4.80 -8.92 -0.53
N SER A 94 -5.03 -9.39 0.69
CA SER A 94 -4.08 -10.25 1.39
C SER A 94 -4.17 -11.72 0.97
N ALA A 95 -5.03 -12.10 0.02
CA ALA A 95 -5.33 -13.48 -0.30
C ALA A 95 -4.10 -14.29 -0.75
N TRP A 96 -3.20 -13.65 -1.49
CA TRP A 96 -2.07 -14.32 -2.15
C TRP A 96 -0.70 -13.90 -1.62
N ARG A 97 -0.64 -12.90 -0.72
CA ARG A 97 0.63 -12.27 -0.31
C ARG A 97 1.64 -13.20 0.36
N MET A 98 1.18 -14.31 0.94
CA MET A 98 2.03 -15.33 1.56
C MET A 98 2.05 -16.65 0.78
N ASP A 99 1.39 -16.71 -0.38
CA ASP A 99 1.47 -17.88 -1.27
C ASP A 99 2.87 -17.96 -1.88
N PRO A 100 3.61 -19.06 -1.75
CA PRO A 100 4.99 -19.17 -2.23
C PRO A 100 5.12 -19.05 -3.76
N ASP A 101 4.06 -19.34 -4.52
CA ASP A 101 4.04 -19.27 -5.99
C ASP A 101 3.64 -17.89 -6.53
N VAL A 102 3.21 -16.97 -5.66
CA VAL A 102 2.79 -15.61 -6.04
C VAL A 102 3.82 -14.59 -5.56
N PRO A 103 4.48 -13.84 -6.47
CA PRO A 103 5.40 -12.79 -6.07
C PRO A 103 4.68 -11.65 -5.34
N LEU A 104 5.31 -11.10 -4.31
CA LEU A 104 4.84 -9.96 -3.52
C LEU A 104 5.75 -8.77 -3.80
N VAL A 105 5.24 -7.76 -4.52
CA VAL A 105 6.11 -6.82 -5.24
C VAL A 105 5.93 -5.38 -4.78
N VAL A 106 7.06 -4.71 -4.52
CA VAL A 106 7.19 -3.25 -4.51
C VAL A 106 8.24 -2.90 -5.57
N PRO A 107 7.89 -2.22 -6.66
CA PRO A 107 8.81 -2.02 -7.79
C PRO A 107 10.16 -1.39 -7.42
N GLU A 108 10.17 -0.43 -6.50
CA GLU A 108 11.40 0.22 -6.02
C GLU A 108 12.30 -0.70 -5.17
N VAL A 109 11.81 -1.88 -4.77
CA VAL A 109 12.52 -2.83 -3.90
C VAL A 109 12.89 -4.11 -4.65
N ASN A 110 11.92 -4.76 -5.28
CA ASN A 110 12.06 -6.09 -5.87
C ASN A 110 11.30 -6.24 -7.20
N ALA A 111 11.36 -5.23 -8.09
CA ALA A 111 10.68 -5.24 -9.39
C ALA A 111 10.91 -6.53 -10.21
N SER A 112 12.09 -7.13 -10.14
CA SER A 112 12.41 -8.37 -10.87
C SER A 112 11.48 -9.53 -10.53
N ASP A 113 10.93 -9.56 -9.31
CA ASP A 113 10.05 -10.64 -8.85
C ASP A 113 8.71 -10.65 -9.58
N ALA A 114 8.28 -9.50 -10.12
CA ALA A 114 7.06 -9.40 -10.90
C ALA A 114 7.06 -10.40 -12.07
N PHE A 115 8.23 -10.68 -12.66
CA PHE A 115 8.38 -11.59 -13.80
C PHE A 115 8.42 -13.08 -13.42
N LEU A 116 8.44 -13.41 -12.13
CA LEU A 116 8.37 -14.79 -11.65
C LEU A 116 6.92 -15.28 -11.51
N HIS A 117 5.95 -14.42 -11.83
CA HIS A 117 4.53 -14.70 -11.66
C HIS A 117 4.04 -15.88 -12.51
N LYS A 118 3.09 -16.64 -11.95
CA LYS A 118 2.34 -17.69 -12.66
C LYS A 118 0.92 -17.24 -12.98
N GLY A 119 0.80 -15.99 -13.44
CA GLY A 119 -0.48 -15.32 -13.73
C GLY A 119 -1.06 -14.45 -12.60
N ILE A 120 -0.53 -14.53 -11.37
CA ILE A 120 -0.94 -13.67 -10.25
C ILE A 120 0.29 -13.01 -9.62
N ILE A 121 0.19 -11.73 -9.30
CA ILE A 121 1.14 -10.92 -8.53
C ILE A 121 0.37 -10.30 -7.36
N ALA A 122 0.93 -10.35 -6.16
CA ALA A 122 0.35 -9.73 -4.99
C ALA A 122 0.92 -8.33 -4.77
N ASN A 123 0.03 -7.38 -4.53
CA ASN A 123 0.34 -6.04 -4.07
C ASN A 123 0.32 -6.00 -2.52
N PRO A 124 1.34 -5.48 -1.84
CA PRO A 124 1.46 -5.59 -0.39
C PRO A 124 0.50 -4.72 0.42
N ASN A 125 0.60 -4.81 1.75
CA ASN A 125 -0.09 -3.95 2.70
C ASN A 125 0.44 -2.52 2.61
N CYS A 126 -0.45 -1.53 2.71
CA CYS A 126 -0.13 -0.12 2.59
C CYS A 126 0.98 0.36 3.54
N SER A 127 0.95 -0.05 4.80
CA SER A 127 1.99 0.28 5.78
C SER A 127 3.31 -0.43 5.49
N THR A 128 3.25 -1.66 4.96
CA THR A 128 4.49 -2.34 4.55
C THR A 128 5.16 -1.62 3.40
N ILE A 129 4.41 -1.19 2.37
CA ILE A 129 4.96 -0.57 1.16
C ILE A 129 5.78 0.68 1.50
N GLN A 130 5.20 1.63 2.24
CA GLN A 130 5.92 2.87 2.55
C GLN A 130 7.18 2.63 3.39
N MET A 131 7.13 1.66 4.30
CA MET A 131 8.28 1.29 5.12
C MET A 131 9.39 0.69 4.26
N VAL A 132 9.09 -0.33 3.44
CA VAL A 132 10.14 -1.01 2.66
C VAL A 132 10.75 -0.12 1.58
N VAL A 133 9.99 0.82 1.00
CA VAL A 133 10.54 1.83 0.08
C VAL A 133 11.61 2.67 0.78
N ALA A 134 11.38 3.11 2.01
CA ALA A 134 12.38 3.87 2.77
C ALA A 134 13.53 2.99 3.30
N LEU A 135 13.25 1.75 3.68
CA LEU A 135 14.25 0.83 4.24
C LEU A 135 15.19 0.24 3.20
N LYS A 136 14.74 0.02 1.95
CA LYS A 136 15.56 -0.60 0.90
C LYS A 136 16.90 0.09 0.66
N PRO A 137 16.97 1.40 0.40
CA PRO A 137 18.26 2.06 0.18
C PRO A 137 19.18 1.96 1.40
N ILE A 138 18.63 2.01 2.63
CA ILE A 138 19.39 1.84 3.87
C ILE A 138 19.92 0.40 3.99
N SER A 139 19.09 -0.59 3.66
CA SER A 139 19.46 -2.00 3.64
C SER A 139 20.61 -2.26 2.68
N ASP A 140 20.56 -1.70 1.48
CA ASP A 140 21.61 -1.90 0.47
C ASP A 140 22.93 -1.23 0.89
N ALA A 141 22.85 0.00 1.42
CA ALA A 141 24.02 0.80 1.80
C ALA A 141 24.68 0.37 3.10
N PHE A 142 23.90 -0.08 4.10
CA PHE A 142 24.38 -0.33 5.47
C PHE A 142 23.98 -1.70 6.03
N GLY A 143 22.99 -2.37 5.46
CA GLY A 143 22.39 -3.60 5.98
C GLY A 143 21.48 -3.32 7.19
N LEU A 144 20.43 -4.12 7.35
CA LEU A 144 19.49 -4.00 8.46
C LEU A 144 19.79 -5.05 9.52
N LYS A 145 19.98 -4.61 10.77
CA LYS A 145 20.13 -5.49 11.94
C LYS A 145 18.82 -5.66 12.70
N ARG A 146 18.03 -4.58 12.83
CA ARG A 146 16.74 -4.57 13.53
C ARG A 146 15.89 -3.40 13.06
N VAL A 147 14.58 -3.60 13.02
CA VAL A 147 13.58 -2.54 12.78
C VAL A 147 12.56 -2.53 13.90
N VAL A 148 12.23 -1.35 14.41
CA VAL A 148 11.10 -1.13 15.33
C VAL A 148 10.19 -0.09 14.71
N VAL A 149 8.90 -0.36 14.62
CA VAL A 149 7.93 0.55 14.01
C VAL A 149 6.65 0.64 14.84
N SER A 150 6.20 1.89 15.03
CA SER A 150 4.85 2.20 15.51
C SER A 150 4.11 2.96 14.42
N THR A 151 2.99 2.42 13.97
CA THR A 151 2.19 3.02 12.89
C THR A 151 1.10 3.94 13.44
N TYR A 152 0.72 4.90 12.60
CA TYR A 152 -0.32 5.90 12.80
C TYR A 152 -1.20 5.87 11.54
N GLN A 153 -1.97 4.80 11.40
CA GLN A 153 -2.77 4.48 10.24
C GLN A 153 -4.12 5.18 10.26
N THR A 154 -4.67 5.48 9.10
CA THR A 154 -5.95 6.19 8.95
C THR A 154 -7.10 5.22 8.70
N PRO A 155 -8.35 5.60 9.05
CA PRO A 155 -9.52 4.78 8.79
C PRO A 155 -9.77 4.51 7.31
N SER A 156 -9.25 5.33 6.39
CA SER A 156 -9.33 5.09 4.94
C SER A 156 -8.74 3.74 4.52
N GLY A 157 -7.80 3.18 5.29
CA GLY A 157 -7.27 1.82 5.06
C GLY A 157 -8.34 0.71 5.22
N ALA A 158 -9.43 0.96 5.95
CA ALA A 158 -10.60 0.08 6.01
C ALA A 158 -11.66 0.39 4.94
N GLY A 159 -11.32 1.21 3.94
CA GLY A 159 -12.21 1.63 2.88
C GLY A 159 -13.24 2.69 3.33
N GLN A 160 -14.30 2.84 2.53
CA GLN A 160 -15.32 3.87 2.73
C GLN A 160 -15.95 3.81 4.12
N LYS A 161 -16.18 2.60 4.65
CA LYS A 161 -16.75 2.39 5.98
C LYS A 161 -15.95 3.07 7.10
N GLY A 162 -14.62 3.08 7.01
CA GLY A 162 -13.78 3.73 8.00
C GLY A 162 -13.88 5.25 7.95
N LEU A 163 -13.97 5.82 6.74
CA LEU A 163 -14.19 7.25 6.55
C LEU A 163 -15.58 7.66 7.04
N ASP A 164 -16.61 6.88 6.69
CA ASP A 164 -17.99 7.13 7.10
C ASP A 164 -18.12 7.11 8.63
N GLN A 165 -17.48 6.14 9.30
CA GLN A 165 -17.47 6.08 10.76
C GLN A 165 -16.84 7.34 11.35
N LEU A 166 -15.62 7.70 10.94
CA LEU A 166 -14.91 8.85 11.50
C LEU A 166 -15.68 10.16 11.25
N ASN A 167 -16.22 10.35 10.05
CA ASN A 167 -16.98 11.56 9.70
C ASN A 167 -18.28 11.69 10.50
N ALA A 168 -19.02 10.59 10.69
CA ALA A 168 -20.22 10.61 11.52
C ALA A 168 -19.87 11.01 12.96
N GLU A 169 -18.85 10.39 13.55
CA GLU A 169 -18.42 10.67 14.93
C GLU A 169 -17.90 12.11 15.11
N LEU A 170 -17.13 12.63 14.15
CA LEU A 170 -16.67 14.04 14.15
C LEU A 170 -17.84 15.04 14.06
N ALA A 171 -18.93 14.65 13.40
CA ALA A 171 -20.15 15.45 13.30
C ALA A 171 -21.10 15.25 14.52
N GLY A 172 -20.71 14.44 15.51
CA GLY A 172 -21.56 14.13 16.67
C GLY A 172 -22.72 13.17 16.37
N ASN A 173 -22.65 12.45 15.25
CA ASN A 173 -23.67 11.48 14.83
C ASN A 173 -23.23 10.04 15.11
N GLU A 174 -24.20 9.13 15.26
CA GLU A 174 -23.92 7.69 15.34
C GLU A 174 -23.59 7.10 13.95
N PRO A 175 -22.47 6.39 13.80
CA PRO A 175 -22.10 5.74 12.56
C PRO A 175 -23.00 4.53 12.26
N THR A 176 -23.43 4.40 11.01
CA THR A 176 -24.26 3.27 10.55
C THR A 176 -23.49 1.95 10.50
N VAL A 177 -22.18 2.01 10.26
CA VAL A 177 -21.27 0.88 10.22
C VAL A 177 -20.02 1.23 11.01
N ARG A 178 -19.60 0.31 11.88
CA ARG A 178 -18.39 0.45 12.68
C ARG A 178 -17.32 -0.53 12.20
N ILE A 179 -16.10 -0.05 12.02
CA ILE A 179 -14.91 -0.87 11.76
C ILE A 179 -14.23 -1.33 13.07
N THR A 180 -14.59 -0.71 14.19
CA THR A 180 -14.13 -1.06 15.54
C THR A 180 -15.20 -0.72 16.58
N GLY A 181 -15.18 -1.38 17.73
CA GLY A 181 -16.09 -1.10 18.85
C GLY A 181 -15.82 0.23 19.55
N HIS A 182 -14.69 0.87 19.29
CA HIS A 182 -14.32 2.16 19.90
C HIS A 182 -14.68 3.35 19.00
N THR A 183 -14.93 4.50 19.62
CA THR A 183 -14.97 5.78 18.91
C THR A 183 -13.60 6.09 18.32
N LEU A 184 -13.55 6.45 17.04
CA LEU A 184 -12.35 6.91 16.34
C LEU A 184 -12.09 8.38 16.62
N ALA A 185 -13.12 9.23 16.54
CA ALA A 185 -12.98 10.67 16.74
C ALA A 185 -12.31 11.02 18.09
N GLY A 186 -11.22 11.79 18.04
CA GLY A 186 -10.47 12.20 19.22
C GLY A 186 -9.72 11.07 19.96
N ASN A 187 -9.54 9.90 19.33
CA ASN A 187 -9.01 8.71 19.98
C ASN A 187 -7.95 7.99 19.13
N THR A 188 -7.20 7.09 19.76
CA THR A 188 -6.33 6.12 19.09
C THR A 188 -6.81 4.71 19.38
N VAL A 189 -6.92 3.87 18.36
CA VAL A 189 -7.44 2.51 18.50
C VAL A 189 -6.52 1.50 17.84
N PHE A 190 -6.42 0.30 18.41
CA PHE A 190 -5.69 -0.80 17.78
C PHE A 190 -6.55 -1.51 16.73
N HIS A 191 -5.90 -2.22 15.81
CA HIS A 191 -6.60 -3.16 14.95
C HIS A 191 -7.09 -4.37 15.77
N THR A 192 -8.09 -5.08 15.25
CA THR A 192 -8.64 -6.27 15.92
C THR A 192 -7.55 -7.31 16.15
N ILE A 193 -7.43 -7.77 17.39
CA ILE A 193 -6.54 -8.86 17.80
C ILE A 193 -7.36 -10.15 17.75
N GLY A 194 -7.02 -11.02 16.80
CA GLY A 194 -7.79 -12.21 16.45
C GLY A 194 -7.61 -13.37 17.42
N GLY A 195 -7.86 -13.18 18.72
CA GLY A 195 -8.03 -14.22 19.75
C GLY A 195 -6.87 -15.18 20.05
N VAL A 196 -5.91 -15.38 19.14
CA VAL A 196 -4.75 -16.26 19.27
C VAL A 196 -3.49 -15.41 19.23
N GLY A 197 -2.80 -15.32 20.37
CA GLY A 197 -1.64 -14.44 20.56
C GLY A 197 -2.00 -13.01 20.91
N GLU A 198 -0.97 -12.17 21.07
CA GLU A 198 -1.11 -10.76 21.46
C GLU A 198 -1.04 -9.78 20.27
N SER A 199 -0.68 -10.26 19.08
CA SER A 199 -0.54 -9.42 17.88
C SER A 199 -1.81 -9.38 17.03
N SER A 200 -2.09 -8.22 16.47
CA SER A 200 -3.10 -8.03 15.43
C SER A 200 -2.67 -8.69 14.10
N GLU A 201 -3.66 -8.91 13.23
CA GLU A 201 -3.38 -9.35 11.86
C GLU A 201 -2.53 -8.33 11.09
N GLU A 202 -2.66 -7.04 11.39
CA GLU A 202 -1.94 -5.98 10.72
C GLU A 202 -0.44 -5.98 11.06
N GLU A 203 -0.11 -6.17 12.34
CA GLU A 203 1.28 -6.32 12.79
C GLU A 203 1.91 -7.58 12.18
N THR A 204 1.15 -8.67 12.12
CA THR A 204 1.59 -9.92 11.50
C THR A 204 1.87 -9.75 10.00
N LYS A 205 1.01 -9.00 9.28
CA LYS A 205 1.22 -8.67 7.87
C LYS A 205 2.51 -7.88 7.68
N MET A 206 2.70 -6.78 8.42
CA MET A 206 3.92 -5.96 8.29
C MET A 206 5.20 -6.77 8.51
N ILE A 207 5.24 -7.64 9.53
CA ILE A 207 6.42 -8.47 9.80
C ILE A 207 6.69 -9.44 8.64
N ARG A 208 5.68 -10.21 8.22
CA ARG A 208 5.85 -11.27 7.21
C ARG A 208 6.11 -10.71 5.82
N GLU A 209 5.36 -9.69 5.44
CA GLU A 209 5.49 -9.06 4.13
C GLU A 209 6.83 -8.33 4.00
N THR A 210 7.30 -7.62 5.03
CA THR A 210 8.64 -6.98 5.01
C THR A 210 9.76 -7.99 4.77
N ARG A 211 9.76 -9.09 5.51
CA ARG A 211 10.77 -10.16 5.37
C ARG A 211 10.77 -10.75 3.97
N ARG A 212 9.58 -10.93 3.39
CA ARG A 212 9.40 -11.48 2.05
C ARG A 212 9.88 -10.52 0.96
N ILE A 213 9.40 -9.28 0.97
CA ILE A 213 9.69 -8.24 -0.04
C ILE A 213 11.17 -7.88 -0.04
N MET A 214 11.80 -7.80 1.14
CA MET A 214 13.20 -7.43 1.28
C MET A 214 14.17 -8.61 1.11
N HIS A 215 13.65 -9.83 0.95
CA HIS A 215 14.43 -11.08 0.97
C HIS A 215 15.29 -11.27 2.23
N LEU A 216 14.75 -10.88 3.39
CA LEU A 216 15.40 -10.97 4.70
C LEU A 216 14.53 -11.79 5.67
N PRO A 217 14.51 -13.14 5.56
CA PRO A 217 13.59 -14.00 6.31
C PRO A 217 13.75 -13.88 7.84
N ASP A 218 14.97 -13.59 8.30
CA ASP A 218 15.31 -13.55 9.72
C ASP A 218 15.39 -12.13 10.29
N LEU A 219 15.00 -11.10 9.52
CA LEU A 219 15.06 -9.71 9.99
C LEU A 219 14.28 -9.55 11.31
N PRO A 220 14.92 -9.10 12.40
CA PRO A 220 14.23 -8.78 13.64
C PRO A 220 13.35 -7.53 13.46
N LEU A 221 12.03 -7.70 13.60
CA LEU A 221 11.04 -6.63 13.50
C LEU A 221 10.17 -6.61 14.76
N ALA A 222 9.99 -5.44 15.34
CA ALA A 222 8.95 -5.17 16.33
C ALA A 222 7.96 -4.15 15.74
N VAL A 223 6.68 -4.51 15.69
CA VAL A 223 5.64 -3.71 15.03
C VAL A 223 4.49 -3.48 16.00
N THR A 224 4.01 -2.24 16.08
CA THR A 224 2.75 -1.90 16.74
C THR A 224 1.88 -1.09 15.80
N CYS A 225 0.66 -1.55 15.53
CA CYS A 225 -0.22 -0.89 14.57
C CYS A 225 -1.37 -0.13 15.24
N VAL A 226 -1.35 1.20 15.12
CA VAL A 226 -2.36 2.09 15.73
C VAL A 226 -3.11 2.85 14.66
N ARG A 227 -4.42 2.95 14.81
CA ARG A 227 -5.28 3.79 13.99
C ARG A 227 -5.53 5.13 14.68
N VAL A 228 -5.40 6.21 13.93
CA VAL A 228 -5.53 7.61 14.38
C VAL A 228 -6.68 8.32 13.67
N PRO A 229 -7.24 9.41 14.22
CA PRO A 229 -8.42 10.08 13.68
C PRO A 229 -8.05 11.07 12.57
N VAL A 230 -7.37 10.57 11.53
CA VAL A 230 -6.96 11.34 10.36
C VAL A 230 -7.59 10.70 9.12
N LEU A 231 -8.02 11.52 8.15
CA LEU A 231 -8.80 11.02 7.00
C LEU A 231 -7.96 10.29 5.94
N GLY A 232 -6.69 10.62 5.79
CA GLY A 232 -5.83 10.05 4.75
C GLY A 232 -4.34 10.19 5.07
N GLY A 233 -3.54 9.34 4.43
CA GLY A 233 -2.10 9.21 4.66
C GLY A 233 -1.78 8.37 5.90
N HIS A 234 -0.85 7.45 5.82
CA HIS A 234 -0.35 6.74 6.99
C HIS A 234 0.95 7.38 7.47
N GLY A 235 1.16 7.39 8.79
CA GLY A 235 2.42 7.81 9.39
C GLY A 235 3.09 6.66 10.12
N GLU A 236 4.41 6.59 10.13
CA GLU A 236 5.17 5.54 10.81
C GLU A 236 6.40 6.14 11.51
N SER A 237 6.50 5.90 12.82
CA SER A 237 7.71 6.15 13.57
C SER A 237 8.58 4.92 13.48
N VAL A 238 9.71 5.02 12.80
CA VAL A 238 10.60 3.89 12.52
C VAL A 238 11.96 4.12 13.15
N ALA A 239 12.44 3.13 13.89
CA ALA A 239 13.81 3.03 14.37
C ALA A 239 14.50 1.86 13.64
N VAL A 240 15.67 2.12 13.07
CA VAL A 240 16.48 1.12 12.37
C VAL A 240 17.83 1.04 13.06
N GLU A 241 18.28 -0.17 13.36
CA GLU A 241 19.68 -0.45 13.68
C GLU A 241 20.32 -1.11 12.46
N THR A 242 21.48 -0.61 12.04
CA THR A 242 22.20 -1.07 10.84
C THR A 242 23.38 -1.97 11.18
N LEU A 243 23.79 -2.82 10.23
CA LEU A 243 24.94 -3.73 10.41
C LEU A 243 26.28 -3.00 10.27
N ARG A 244 26.35 -2.03 9.35
CA ARG A 244 27.51 -1.16 9.13
C ARG A 244 27.23 0.22 9.73
N PRO A 245 28.26 0.93 10.22
CA PRO A 245 28.08 2.29 10.73
C PRO A 245 27.45 3.22 9.69
N CYS A 246 26.51 4.04 10.15
CA CYS A 246 25.90 5.11 9.36
C CYS A 246 25.62 6.31 10.27
N THR A 247 25.65 7.52 9.71
CA THR A 247 25.17 8.72 10.37
C THR A 247 23.78 9.11 9.85
N ASP A 248 23.06 9.94 10.61
CA ASP A 248 21.81 10.53 10.12
C ASP A 248 22.03 11.45 8.90
N VAL A 249 23.23 12.03 8.75
CA VAL A 249 23.63 12.78 7.56
C VAL A 249 23.73 11.86 6.35
N ASP A 250 24.37 10.69 6.49
CA ASP A 250 24.49 9.70 5.42
C ASP A 250 23.11 9.19 4.98
N VAL A 251 22.26 8.82 5.95
CA VAL A 251 20.90 8.33 5.68
C VAL A 251 20.05 9.40 5.01
N ARG A 252 20.13 10.66 5.48
CA ARG A 252 19.41 11.77 4.85
C ARG A 252 19.85 11.97 3.41
N ALA A 253 21.16 12.00 3.15
CA ALA A 253 21.70 12.17 1.79
C ALA A 253 21.26 11.04 0.86
N LEU A 254 21.37 9.80 1.33
CA LEU A 254 20.93 8.60 0.61
C LEU A 254 19.45 8.69 0.23
N LEU A 255 18.57 8.92 1.21
CA LEU A 255 17.13 9.00 0.99
C LEU A 255 16.75 10.18 0.09
N SER A 256 17.45 11.31 0.20
CA SER A 256 17.22 12.49 -0.65
C SER A 256 17.56 12.24 -2.12
N SER A 257 18.48 11.32 -2.39
CA SER A 257 18.89 10.93 -3.75
C SER A 257 18.10 9.74 -4.31
N THR A 258 17.25 9.10 -3.50
CA THR A 258 16.51 7.89 -3.89
C THR A 258 15.22 8.26 -4.64
N PRO A 259 15.01 7.79 -5.88
CA PRO A 259 13.78 8.02 -6.62
C PRO A 259 12.54 7.52 -5.85
N GLY A 260 11.45 8.27 -5.92
CA GLY A 260 10.21 7.93 -5.21
C GLY A 260 10.19 8.33 -3.73
N ILE A 261 11.31 8.82 -3.17
CA ILE A 261 11.40 9.35 -1.81
C ILE A 261 11.53 10.87 -1.84
N VAL A 262 10.77 11.56 -0.99
CA VAL A 262 10.88 13.01 -0.78
C VAL A 262 11.27 13.27 0.67
N VAL A 263 12.48 13.79 0.89
CA VAL A 263 12.94 14.16 2.23
C VAL A 263 12.40 15.54 2.62
N MET A 264 11.58 15.57 3.66
CA MET A 264 11.08 16.79 4.31
C MET A 264 11.64 16.80 5.72
N ASP A 265 12.79 17.45 5.95
CA ASP A 265 13.42 17.34 7.26
C ASP A 265 14.22 18.56 7.69
N ASN A 266 13.46 19.60 8.05
CA ASN A 266 13.96 20.79 8.72
C ASN A 266 12.99 21.19 9.85
N PRO A 267 13.01 20.47 10.99
CA PRO A 267 12.01 20.63 12.05
C PRO A 267 12.04 22.00 12.74
N VAL A 268 13.19 22.68 12.75
CA VAL A 268 13.33 24.04 13.30
C VAL A 268 12.43 25.05 12.55
N HIS A 269 12.14 24.77 11.28
CA HIS A 269 11.24 25.55 10.44
C HIS A 269 9.90 24.83 10.17
N ALA A 270 9.52 23.87 11.03
CA ALA A 270 8.29 23.08 10.91
C ALA A 270 8.16 22.30 9.58
N VAL A 271 9.29 21.95 8.95
CA VAL A 271 9.31 21.12 7.74
C VAL A 271 9.55 19.68 8.15
N TYR A 272 8.48 18.89 8.18
CA TYR A 272 8.48 17.45 8.34
C TYR A 272 7.22 16.87 7.71
N PRO A 273 7.20 15.60 7.28
CA PRO A 273 6.02 15.10 6.60
C PRO A 273 4.88 14.88 7.59
N THR A 274 3.66 15.16 7.13
CA THR A 274 2.43 14.89 7.86
C THR A 274 1.50 14.09 6.97
N PRO A 275 0.63 13.21 7.49
CA PRO A 275 -0.29 12.42 6.68
C PRO A 275 -1.01 13.22 5.60
N LYS A 276 -1.49 14.42 5.94
CA LYS A 276 -2.17 15.33 5.02
C LYS A 276 -1.32 15.71 3.80
N VAL A 277 -0.01 15.87 3.95
CA VAL A 277 0.88 16.27 2.84
C VAL A 277 1.01 15.18 1.77
N SER A 278 0.84 13.92 2.17
CA SER A 278 0.93 12.80 1.24
C SER A 278 -0.33 12.58 0.40
N ASN A 279 -1.48 13.10 0.84
CA ASN A 279 -2.75 12.85 0.20
C ASN A 279 -2.71 13.19 -1.29
N ASP A 280 -3.24 12.28 -2.10
CA ASP A 280 -3.29 12.38 -3.55
C ASP A 280 -1.91 12.47 -4.24
N THR A 281 -0.83 12.07 -3.57
CA THR A 281 0.53 11.98 -4.16
C THR A 281 1.08 10.55 -4.19
N ASP A 282 2.02 10.30 -5.09
CA ASP A 282 2.71 9.01 -5.28
C ASP A 282 3.98 8.79 -4.42
N PRO A 283 4.76 9.82 -4.00
CA PRO A 283 6.00 9.59 -3.26
C PRO A 283 5.81 9.06 -1.83
N VAL A 284 6.87 8.48 -1.29
CA VAL A 284 7.05 8.26 0.15
C VAL A 284 7.82 9.45 0.73
N TYR A 285 7.25 10.10 1.74
CA TYR A 285 7.89 11.23 2.41
C TYR A 285 8.61 10.78 3.66
N VAL A 286 9.83 11.24 3.86
CA VAL A 286 10.63 10.90 5.05
C VAL A 286 11.14 12.16 5.72
N GLY A 287 11.07 12.20 7.05
CA GLY A 287 11.64 13.27 7.85
C GLY A 287 11.96 12.82 9.26
N ARG A 288 12.27 13.77 10.15
CA ARG A 288 12.71 13.50 11.52
C ARG A 288 13.88 12.50 11.61
N ILE A 289 14.71 12.46 10.57
CA ILE A 289 15.90 11.63 10.46
C ILE A 289 16.92 12.15 11.47
N ARG A 290 17.32 11.28 12.40
CA ARG A 290 18.28 11.61 13.46
C ARG A 290 18.90 10.34 14.01
N LYS A 291 20.06 10.47 14.63
CA LYS A 291 20.71 9.37 15.34
C LYS A 291 19.81 8.85 16.48
N ASP A 292 19.76 7.53 16.63
CA ASP A 292 19.25 6.88 17.83
C ASP A 292 20.42 6.68 18.81
N GLU A 293 20.37 7.38 19.95
CA GLU A 293 21.44 7.29 20.96
C GLU A 293 21.32 6.02 21.84
N SER A 294 20.27 5.22 21.67
CA SER A 294 20.06 4.00 22.48
C SER A 294 20.79 2.76 21.94
N VAL A 295 21.33 2.83 20.72
CA VAL A 295 22.05 1.73 20.05
C VAL A 295 23.25 2.28 19.26
N GLU A 296 24.20 1.43 18.88
CA GLU A 296 25.46 1.85 18.25
C GLU A 296 25.27 2.49 16.86
N ASN A 297 24.54 1.81 15.96
CA ASN A 297 24.35 2.21 14.56
C ASN A 297 22.87 2.48 14.24
N GLY A 298 22.21 3.26 15.11
CA GLY A 298 20.77 3.49 15.03
C GLY A 298 20.36 4.82 14.41
N VAL A 299 19.26 4.79 13.65
CA VAL A 299 18.61 5.97 13.06
C VAL A 299 17.11 5.91 13.30
N LEU A 300 16.56 7.03 13.75
CA LEU A 300 15.12 7.26 13.89
C LEU A 300 14.62 8.08 12.70
N MET A 301 13.45 7.76 12.18
CA MET A 301 12.79 8.50 11.11
C MET A 301 11.27 8.46 11.22
N TRP A 302 10.62 9.39 10.54
CA TRP A 302 9.18 9.49 10.38
C TRP A 302 8.83 9.34 8.90
N ILE A 303 8.06 8.32 8.55
CA ILE A 303 7.71 7.96 7.18
C ILE A 303 6.22 8.22 6.98
N VAL A 304 5.86 8.85 5.86
CA VAL A 304 4.47 9.14 5.50
C VAL A 304 4.23 8.83 4.03
N ALA A 305 3.12 8.17 3.71
CA ALA A 305 2.65 8.02 2.34
C ALA A 305 1.12 7.96 2.28
N ASP A 306 0.56 8.26 1.11
CA ASP A 306 -0.86 8.04 0.86
C ASP A 306 -1.14 6.54 0.76
N ASN A 307 -1.96 6.06 1.67
CA ASN A 307 -2.29 4.66 1.83
C ASN A 307 -3.22 4.10 0.73
N LEU A 308 -3.94 4.97 0.02
CA LEU A 308 -4.76 4.61 -1.14
C LEU A 308 -3.96 4.70 -2.45
N ARG A 309 -2.95 5.58 -2.52
CA ARG A 309 -2.03 5.71 -3.65
C ARG A 309 -0.83 4.79 -3.50
N LYS A 310 0.30 5.28 -2.98
CA LYS A 310 1.51 4.45 -2.87
C LYS A 310 1.27 3.18 -2.06
N GLY A 311 0.42 3.24 -1.04
CA GLY A 311 0.04 2.06 -0.25
C GLY A 311 -0.92 1.08 -0.95
N ALA A 312 -1.44 1.38 -2.14
CA ALA A 312 -2.33 0.48 -2.86
C ALA A 312 -2.31 0.71 -4.38
N ALA A 313 -3.02 1.74 -4.87
CA ALA A 313 -3.28 1.94 -6.29
C ALA A 313 -2.03 2.24 -7.11
N THR A 314 -1.18 3.16 -6.65
CA THR A 314 0.05 3.54 -7.36
C THR A 314 1.01 2.37 -7.42
N ASN A 315 1.18 1.62 -6.34
CA ASN A 315 2.06 0.44 -6.39
C ASN A 315 1.53 -0.61 -7.39
N ALA A 316 0.22 -0.86 -7.42
CA ALA A 316 -0.37 -1.76 -8.40
C ALA A 316 -0.19 -1.28 -9.86
N VAL A 317 -0.32 0.02 -10.11
CA VAL A 317 -0.08 0.61 -11.44
C VAL A 317 1.41 0.55 -11.80
N GLN A 318 2.32 0.80 -10.87
CA GLN A 318 3.76 0.67 -11.11
C GLN A 318 4.18 -0.78 -11.38
N ILE A 319 3.54 -1.78 -10.74
CA ILE A 319 3.74 -3.20 -11.09
C ILE A 319 3.29 -3.45 -12.53
N LEU A 320 2.13 -2.93 -12.93
CA LEU A 320 1.65 -3.01 -14.32
C LEU A 320 2.65 -2.34 -15.30
N GLU A 321 3.14 -1.14 -14.98
CA GLU A 321 4.14 -0.44 -15.80
C GLU A 321 5.43 -1.25 -15.92
N THR A 322 5.88 -1.87 -14.83
CA THR A 322 7.06 -2.77 -14.82
C THR A 322 6.87 -3.94 -15.79
N LEU A 323 5.68 -4.54 -15.83
CA LEU A 323 5.38 -5.62 -16.78
C LEU A 323 5.37 -5.14 -18.25
N ALA A 324 4.95 -3.91 -18.48
CA ALA A 324 4.84 -3.31 -19.81
C ALA A 324 6.20 -2.96 -20.43
N GLU A 325 7.19 -2.57 -19.63
CA GLU A 325 8.54 -2.19 -20.10
C GLU A 325 9.31 -3.33 -20.78
N ARG A 326 8.90 -4.59 -20.61
CA ARG A 326 9.53 -5.77 -21.22
C ARG A 326 8.74 -6.40 -22.37
N GLN A 327 7.59 -5.83 -22.75
CA GLN A 327 6.80 -6.26 -23.91
C GLN A 327 7.13 -5.44 -25.15
#